data_AF-A0A7V4NGH2-F1
#
_entry.id   AF-A0A7V4NGH2-F1
#
_cell.length_a   1.000
_cell.length_b   1.000
_cell.length_c   1.000
_cell.angle_alpha   90.00
_cell.angle_beta   90.00
_cell.angle_gamma   90.00
#
_symmetry.space_group_name_H-M   'P 1'
#
loop_
_entity.id
_entity.type
_entity.pdbx_description
1 polymer ?
#
loop_
_entity_poly.entity_id
_entity_poly.type
_entity_poly.pdbx_seq_one_letter_code
_entity_poly.pdbx_strand_id
1 'polypeptide(L)'
;MKKVLYISIITSLILFVIFYSSEVYSLTLTEEKINLEKSLQSRCEEIIQKILGNKNFIVLVNIEIKTPEQTPANSIDLSQQQIYPGIYIREEEYLPGLTYSYLPITNPATNLPMQLVIDKIIINIGVDATTTEEKIDRIKTAINSLVGLNLARGDVINISKIKFQTTPTWQMILEQILPHLHIPLIVLILAIFLFGPVTFLFKTIVKAVQLRIESDTRLRATEKSEISSQTQTQTSLLPGAEPLSLPAATGPGGTMELVIGGKREEKKEDTSKKHFDFINKNNLKSLFYLIKDEDPSVIALVLSYLPLDLVGEFMSMLDNRTQAKVALEFASVKMPDPQEVKEIEEKIKSKIDYCIGGEDYFLSLLDRADKEVQQDILQTLSVQDPVLAEKLRQKIFLF
;
A
#
# COMPACT_ATOMS: atom_id res chain seq x y z
N MET A 1 -29.24 -14.37 50.31
CA MET A 1 -29.05 -13.50 49.12
C MET A 1 -27.61 -13.57 48.57
N LYS A 2 -26.60 -12.87 49.11
CA LYS A 2 -25.24 -12.77 48.49
C LYS A 2 -24.64 -14.07 47.92
N LYS A 3 -24.71 -15.21 48.63
CA LYS A 3 -24.21 -16.52 48.13
C LYS A 3 -24.88 -16.99 46.82
N VAL A 4 -26.19 -16.77 46.66
CA VAL A 4 -26.94 -17.18 45.44
C VAL A 4 -26.51 -16.36 44.23
N LEU A 5 -26.30 -15.05 44.44
CA LEU A 5 -25.83 -14.13 43.39
C LEU A 5 -24.40 -14.46 42.95
N TYR A 6 -23.51 -14.85 43.88
CA TYR A 6 -22.16 -15.31 43.56
C TYR A 6 -22.15 -16.62 42.76
N ILE A 7 -22.99 -17.60 43.13
CA ILE A 7 -23.17 -18.84 42.37
C ILE A 7 -23.67 -18.54 40.95
N SER A 8 -24.68 -17.66 40.80
CA SER A 8 -25.22 -17.28 39.50
C SER A 8 -24.19 -16.63 38.57
N ILE A 9 -23.30 -15.80 39.12
CA ILE A 9 -22.19 -15.18 38.36
C ILE A 9 -21.19 -16.26 37.91
N ILE A 10 -20.80 -17.18 38.79
CA ILE A 10 -19.88 -18.27 38.45
C ILE A 10 -20.47 -19.20 37.39
N THR A 11 -21.75 -19.60 37.50
CA THR A 11 -22.40 -20.42 36.47
C THR A 11 -22.50 -19.68 35.14
N SER A 12 -22.77 -18.37 35.15
CA SER A 12 -22.80 -17.55 33.93
C SER A 12 -21.41 -17.44 33.28
N LEU A 13 -20.35 -17.25 34.09
CA LEU A 13 -18.97 -17.21 33.61
C LEU A 13 -18.53 -18.55 32.98
N ILE A 14 -18.86 -19.67 33.62
CA ILE A 14 -18.54 -21.01 33.10
C ILE A 14 -19.29 -21.27 31.78
N LEU A 15 -20.57 -20.90 31.71
CA LEU A 15 -21.39 -21.09 30.50
C LEU A 15 -20.93 -20.18 29.35
N PHE A 16 -20.48 -18.96 29.66
CA PHE A 16 -19.84 -18.03 28.72
C PHE A 16 -18.52 -18.59 28.18
N VAL A 17 -17.64 -19.13 29.04
CA VAL A 17 -16.37 -19.78 28.62
C VAL A 17 -16.64 -20.98 27.72
N ILE A 18 -17.56 -21.88 28.09
CA ILE A 18 -17.93 -23.04 27.27
C ILE A 18 -18.46 -22.61 25.89
N PHE A 19 -19.32 -21.59 25.85
CA PHE A 19 -19.87 -21.06 24.60
C PHE A 19 -18.77 -20.45 23.70
N TYR A 20 -17.94 -19.56 24.24
CA TYR A 20 -16.84 -18.94 23.50
C TYR A 20 -15.83 -19.98 22.98
N SER A 21 -15.51 -21.01 23.77
CA SER A 21 -14.65 -22.08 23.28
C SER A 21 -15.29 -22.83 22.10
N SER A 22 -16.59 -23.13 22.15
CA SER A 22 -17.30 -23.77 21.03
C SER A 22 -17.28 -22.96 19.74
N GLU A 23 -17.30 -21.63 19.85
CA GLU A 23 -17.27 -20.71 18.70
C GLU A 23 -15.88 -20.66 18.06
N VAL A 24 -14.80 -20.64 18.87
CA VAL A 24 -13.40 -20.76 18.40
C VAL A 24 -13.14 -22.08 17.68
N TYR A 25 -13.73 -23.21 18.11
CA TYR A 25 -13.51 -24.52 17.47
C TYR A 25 -14.02 -24.58 16.02
N SER A 26 -15.10 -23.86 15.71
CA SER A 26 -15.63 -23.81 14.34
C SER A 26 -14.76 -22.97 13.40
N LEU A 27 -14.17 -21.89 13.92
CA LEU A 27 -13.33 -20.97 13.15
C LEU A 27 -12.03 -21.63 12.67
N THR A 28 -11.32 -22.37 13.53
CA THR A 28 -10.02 -22.96 13.14
C THR A 28 -10.17 -24.07 12.08
N LEU A 29 -11.16 -24.95 12.23
CA LEU A 29 -11.44 -26.01 11.25
C LEU A 29 -12.00 -25.44 9.92
N THR A 30 -12.73 -24.32 9.97
CA THR A 30 -13.16 -23.65 8.73
C THR A 30 -12.03 -22.85 8.07
N GLU A 31 -11.08 -22.29 8.83
CA GLU A 31 -9.87 -21.66 8.28
C GLU A 31 -8.97 -22.69 7.57
N GLU A 32 -8.73 -23.86 8.17
CA GLU A 32 -7.97 -24.94 7.53
C GLU A 32 -8.66 -25.41 6.23
N LYS A 33 -9.98 -25.62 6.29
CA LYS A 33 -10.83 -25.95 5.12
C LYS A 33 -10.68 -24.90 4.01
N ILE A 34 -10.83 -23.62 4.32
CA ILE A 34 -10.76 -22.51 3.34
C ILE A 34 -9.37 -22.42 2.71
N ASN A 35 -8.30 -22.58 3.51
CA ASN A 35 -6.93 -22.60 3.00
C ASN A 35 -6.67 -23.79 2.07
N LEU A 36 -7.21 -24.97 2.38
CA LEU A 36 -7.09 -26.17 1.54
C LEU A 36 -7.91 -26.05 0.25
N GLU A 37 -9.14 -25.52 0.32
CA GLU A 37 -9.98 -25.19 -0.84
C GLU A 37 -9.27 -24.22 -1.79
N LYS A 38 -8.73 -23.12 -1.25
CA LYS A 38 -7.97 -22.11 -2.01
C LYS A 38 -6.70 -22.68 -2.65
N SER A 39 -5.96 -23.52 -1.92
CA SER A 39 -4.76 -24.20 -2.42
C SER A 39 -5.08 -25.15 -3.58
N LEU A 40 -6.16 -25.93 -3.48
CA LEU A 40 -6.62 -26.79 -4.58
C LEU A 40 -7.16 -25.97 -5.76
N GLN A 41 -7.88 -24.87 -5.51
CA GLN A 41 -8.39 -23.99 -6.56
C GLN A 41 -7.23 -23.41 -7.38
N SER A 42 -6.25 -22.75 -6.74
CA SER A 42 -5.13 -22.13 -7.48
C SER A 42 -4.28 -23.15 -8.26
N ARG A 43 -4.11 -24.38 -7.74
CA ARG A 43 -3.46 -25.47 -8.48
C ARG A 43 -4.27 -25.88 -9.73
N CYS A 44 -5.59 -26.02 -9.59
CA CYS A 44 -6.47 -26.32 -10.72
C CYS A 44 -6.47 -25.18 -11.76
N GLU A 45 -6.50 -23.92 -11.32
CA GLU A 45 -6.43 -22.74 -12.19
C GLU A 45 -5.11 -22.71 -12.99
N GLU A 46 -3.97 -22.98 -12.35
CA GLU A 46 -2.67 -23.04 -13.04
C GLU A 46 -2.61 -24.15 -14.10
N ILE A 47 -3.15 -25.34 -13.78
CA ILE A 47 -3.25 -26.48 -14.72
C ILE A 47 -4.16 -26.13 -15.91
N ILE A 48 -5.35 -25.57 -15.66
CA ILE A 48 -6.30 -25.20 -16.71
C ILE A 48 -5.73 -24.07 -17.57
N GLN A 49 -5.08 -23.05 -16.99
CA GLN A 49 -4.45 -21.97 -17.76
C GLN A 49 -3.39 -22.51 -18.72
N LYS A 50 -2.56 -23.48 -18.28
CA LYS A 50 -1.55 -24.15 -19.11
C LYS A 50 -2.15 -24.99 -20.26
N ILE A 51 -3.35 -25.54 -20.09
CA ILE A 51 -4.05 -26.33 -21.12
C ILE A 51 -4.85 -25.45 -22.09
N LEU A 52 -5.49 -24.39 -21.57
CA LEU A 52 -6.45 -23.57 -22.32
C LEU A 52 -5.78 -22.42 -23.08
N GLY A 53 -4.68 -21.87 -22.54
CA GLY A 53 -3.90 -20.77 -23.13
C GLY A 53 -4.51 -19.37 -22.96
N ASN A 54 -5.61 -19.25 -22.19
CA ASN A 54 -6.28 -18.00 -21.87
C ASN A 54 -6.80 -18.03 -20.42
N LYS A 55 -7.42 -16.92 -19.96
CA LYS A 55 -8.02 -16.80 -18.61
C LYS A 55 -9.56 -16.85 -18.62
N ASN A 56 -10.17 -17.37 -19.68
CA ASN A 56 -11.63 -17.43 -19.84
C ASN A 56 -12.17 -18.75 -19.26
N PHE A 57 -11.95 -18.93 -17.95
CA PHE A 57 -12.46 -20.04 -17.18
C PHE A 57 -12.65 -19.62 -15.71
N ILE A 58 -13.46 -20.35 -14.96
CA ILE A 58 -13.71 -20.19 -13.52
C ILE A 58 -13.55 -21.56 -12.87
N VAL A 59 -12.86 -21.62 -11.73
CA VAL A 59 -12.76 -22.82 -10.89
C VAL A 59 -13.37 -22.52 -9.53
N LEU A 60 -14.20 -23.44 -9.03
CA LEU A 60 -14.73 -23.41 -7.66
C LEU A 60 -14.52 -24.80 -7.05
N VAL A 61 -13.72 -24.86 -5.98
CA VAL A 61 -13.51 -26.08 -5.19
C VAL A 61 -14.31 -25.95 -3.90
N ASN A 62 -15.17 -26.94 -3.64
CA ASN A 62 -15.86 -27.10 -2.35
C ASN A 62 -15.50 -28.47 -1.76
N ILE A 63 -15.19 -28.51 -0.47
CA ILE A 63 -14.77 -29.70 0.26
C ILE A 63 -15.74 -29.96 1.39
N GLU A 64 -16.31 -31.15 1.41
CA GLU A 64 -17.16 -31.63 2.49
C GLU A 64 -16.25 -32.33 3.50
N ILE A 65 -16.14 -31.78 4.71
CA ILE A 65 -15.37 -32.33 5.83
C ILE A 65 -16.31 -33.09 6.77
N LYS A 66 -15.86 -34.22 7.31
CA LYS A 66 -16.56 -34.86 8.43
C LYS A 66 -16.24 -34.13 9.71
N THR A 67 -17.25 -33.83 10.51
CA THR A 67 -17.05 -33.60 11.95
C THR A 67 -16.30 -34.82 12.49
N PRO A 68 -15.13 -34.66 13.14
CA PRO A 68 -14.29 -35.80 13.52
C PRO A 68 -14.95 -36.61 14.64
N GLU A 69 -15.68 -37.65 14.26
CA GLU A 69 -16.08 -38.73 15.17
C GLU A 69 -14.80 -39.41 15.70
N GLN A 70 -14.78 -39.69 17.01
CA GLN A 70 -13.55 -39.96 17.73
C GLN A 70 -12.83 -41.20 17.21
N THR A 71 -11.71 -41.00 16.50
CA THR A 71 -10.84 -42.11 16.08
C THR A 71 -10.35 -42.85 17.34
N PRO A 72 -10.61 -44.17 17.49
CA PRO A 72 -10.25 -44.89 18.69
C PRO A 72 -8.73 -44.90 18.88
N ALA A 73 -8.28 -44.72 20.12
CA ALA A 73 -6.92 -44.32 20.51
C ALA A 73 -5.78 -45.34 20.26
N ASN A 74 -5.98 -46.32 19.37
CA ASN A 74 -5.11 -47.49 19.19
C ASN A 74 -4.10 -47.36 18.04
N SER A 75 -3.97 -46.19 17.41
CA SER A 75 -3.00 -45.90 16.35
C SER A 75 -2.14 -44.66 16.66
N ILE A 76 -1.79 -44.49 17.94
CA ILE A 76 -0.88 -43.42 18.38
C ILE A 76 0.56 -43.90 18.19
N ASP A 77 1.17 -43.48 17.08
CA ASP A 77 2.60 -43.69 16.85
C ASP A 77 3.42 -42.87 17.86
N LEU A 78 4.45 -43.49 18.46
CA LEU A 78 5.07 -43.01 19.71
C LEU A 78 6.28 -42.09 19.51
N SER A 79 6.50 -41.57 18.30
CA SER A 79 7.44 -40.49 17.99
C SER A 79 6.92 -39.11 18.47
N GLN A 80 6.63 -39.00 19.76
CA GLN A 80 6.06 -37.79 20.39
C GLN A 80 6.91 -37.36 21.58
N GLN A 81 7.60 -36.24 21.45
CA GLN A 81 8.34 -35.65 22.56
C GLN A 81 7.41 -34.74 23.37
N GLN A 82 7.12 -35.16 24.61
CA GLN A 82 6.25 -34.42 25.53
C GLN A 82 7.05 -33.33 26.25
N ILE A 83 6.78 -32.06 25.94
CA ILE A 83 7.46 -30.90 26.55
C ILE A 83 6.72 -30.45 27.83
N TYR A 84 5.39 -30.56 27.85
CA TYR A 84 4.52 -30.21 28.98
C TYR A 84 3.41 -31.25 29.16
N PRO A 85 2.85 -31.43 30.37
CA PRO A 85 1.76 -32.38 30.60
C PRO A 85 0.54 -32.07 29.71
N GLY A 86 0.21 -32.99 28.81
CA GLY A 86 -0.91 -32.89 27.87
C GLY A 86 -0.59 -32.25 26.51
N ILE A 87 0.67 -31.82 26.27
CA ILE A 87 1.09 -31.23 24.98
C ILE A 87 2.19 -32.09 24.36
N TYR A 88 1.92 -32.58 23.16
CA TYR A 88 2.82 -33.43 22.37
C TYR A 88 3.17 -32.72 21.07
N ILE A 89 4.44 -32.73 20.69
CA ILE A 89 4.90 -32.30 19.36
C ILE A 89 5.02 -33.53 18.47
N ARG A 90 4.63 -33.39 17.19
CA ARG A 90 5.00 -34.34 16.13
C ARG A 90 6.19 -33.82 15.35
N GLU A 91 7.06 -34.75 14.98
CA GLU A 91 8.20 -34.52 14.10
C GLU A 91 8.02 -35.35 12.82
N GLU A 92 8.12 -34.71 11.67
CA GLU A 92 8.04 -35.34 10.35
C GLU A 92 9.31 -35.04 9.54
N GLU A 93 9.93 -36.08 8.99
CA GLU A 93 11.13 -35.98 8.15
C GLU A 93 10.72 -35.81 6.68
N TYR A 94 10.85 -34.59 6.14
CA TYR A 94 10.40 -34.24 4.79
C TYR A 94 11.44 -34.59 3.71
N LEU A 95 12.72 -34.59 4.10
CA LEU A 95 13.86 -35.11 3.34
C LEU A 95 14.84 -35.72 4.36
N PRO A 96 15.69 -36.71 3.97
CA PRO A 96 16.64 -37.32 4.89
C PRO A 96 17.56 -36.25 5.53
N GLY A 97 17.48 -36.13 6.86
CA GLY A 97 18.18 -35.12 7.66
C GLY A 97 17.44 -33.78 7.85
N LEU A 98 16.16 -33.66 7.44
CA LEU A 98 15.35 -32.45 7.60
C LEU A 98 13.99 -32.76 8.23
N THR A 99 13.95 -32.67 9.55
CA THR A 99 12.76 -32.89 10.39
C THR A 99 12.06 -31.57 10.73
N TYR A 100 10.75 -31.49 10.53
CA TYR A 100 9.91 -30.37 10.97
C TYR A 100 9.08 -30.75 12.19
N SER A 101 9.17 -29.94 13.24
CA SER A 101 8.38 -30.07 14.46
C SER A 101 7.13 -29.17 14.43
N TYR A 102 5.97 -29.74 14.73
CA TYR A 102 4.71 -28.99 14.80
C TYR A 102 3.78 -29.48 15.92
N LEU A 103 2.93 -28.56 16.40
CA LEU A 103 1.86 -28.88 17.35
C LEU A 103 0.64 -29.35 16.56
N PRO A 104 0.15 -30.59 16.76
CA PRO A 104 -1.09 -31.05 16.15
C PRO A 104 -2.28 -30.33 16.79
N ILE A 105 -3.30 -30.01 16.00
CA ILE A 105 -4.55 -29.40 16.49
C ILE A 105 -5.28 -30.44 17.35
N THR A 106 -5.17 -30.37 18.67
CA THR A 106 -5.85 -31.31 19.57
C THR A 106 -7.27 -30.88 19.90
N ASN A 107 -8.17 -31.84 20.08
CA ASN A 107 -9.50 -31.62 20.64
C ASN A 107 -9.34 -31.31 22.14
N PRO A 108 -9.68 -30.10 22.63
CA PRO A 108 -9.42 -29.72 24.03
C PRO A 108 -10.27 -30.49 25.06
N ALA A 109 -11.29 -31.25 24.64
CA ALA A 109 -12.06 -32.12 25.51
C ALA A 109 -11.44 -33.52 25.68
N THR A 110 -10.54 -33.95 24.80
CA THR A 110 -9.92 -35.30 24.82
C THR A 110 -8.39 -35.31 24.70
N ASN A 111 -7.77 -34.17 24.36
CA ASN A 111 -6.37 -33.99 23.95
C ASN A 111 -5.91 -34.90 22.80
N LEU A 112 -6.85 -35.50 22.05
CA LEU A 112 -6.54 -36.28 20.85
C LEU A 112 -6.30 -35.33 19.65
N PRO A 113 -5.32 -35.60 18.78
CA PRO A 113 -5.12 -34.83 17.55
C PRO A 113 -6.35 -34.98 16.64
N MET A 114 -6.95 -33.86 16.26
CA MET A 114 -8.02 -33.81 15.26
C MET A 114 -7.38 -33.83 13.88
N GLN A 115 -7.59 -34.92 13.14
CA GLN A 115 -7.24 -35.00 11.73
C GLN A 115 -8.41 -34.49 10.90
N LEU A 116 -8.16 -33.58 9.95
CA LEU A 116 -9.18 -33.11 9.00
C LEU A 116 -9.53 -34.25 8.02
N VAL A 117 -10.62 -34.96 8.31
CA VAL A 117 -11.13 -36.03 7.45
C VAL A 117 -12.01 -35.45 6.35
N ILE A 118 -11.41 -35.30 5.16
CA ILE A 118 -12.13 -35.00 3.93
C ILE A 118 -13.09 -36.16 3.62
N ASP A 119 -14.39 -35.87 3.54
CA ASP A 119 -15.36 -36.81 2.96
C ASP A 119 -15.22 -36.81 1.44
N LYS A 120 -15.30 -35.61 0.85
CA LYS A 120 -15.50 -35.43 -0.59
C LYS A 120 -14.99 -34.10 -1.11
N ILE A 121 -14.35 -34.11 -2.27
CA ILE A 121 -13.94 -32.92 -3.02
C ILE A 121 -14.87 -32.75 -4.22
N ILE A 122 -15.47 -31.57 -4.36
CA ILE A 122 -16.33 -31.20 -5.48
C ILE A 122 -15.67 -30.04 -6.23
N ILE A 123 -15.22 -30.29 -7.46
CA ILE A 123 -14.61 -29.29 -8.33
C ILE A 123 -15.60 -28.91 -9.43
N ASN A 124 -16.00 -27.65 -9.47
CA ASN A 124 -16.86 -27.10 -10.52
C ASN A 124 -16.02 -26.18 -11.42
N ILE A 125 -16.06 -26.42 -12.72
CA ILE A 125 -15.22 -25.72 -13.71
C ILE A 125 -16.11 -25.12 -14.79
N GLY A 126 -16.21 -23.79 -14.81
CA GLY A 126 -16.83 -23.06 -15.91
C GLY A 126 -15.79 -22.76 -16.98
N VAL A 127 -15.99 -23.24 -18.21
CA VAL A 127 -15.06 -23.08 -19.34
C VAL A 127 -15.77 -22.34 -20.48
N ASP A 128 -15.04 -21.51 -21.24
CA ASP A 128 -15.68 -20.72 -22.31
C ASP A 128 -16.36 -21.59 -23.37
N ALA A 129 -17.53 -21.15 -23.82
CA ALA A 129 -18.38 -21.83 -24.79
C ALA A 129 -17.71 -22.09 -26.16
N THR A 130 -16.61 -21.39 -26.49
CA THR A 130 -15.79 -21.65 -27.69
C THR A 130 -14.90 -22.90 -27.58
N THR A 131 -14.85 -23.56 -26.42
CA THR A 131 -13.90 -24.63 -26.13
C THR A 131 -14.32 -26.00 -26.70
N THR A 132 -13.41 -26.59 -27.48
CA THR A 132 -13.47 -27.95 -28.05
C THR A 132 -13.49 -29.02 -26.97
N GLU A 133 -14.27 -30.10 -27.17
CA GLU A 133 -14.35 -31.21 -26.19
C GLU A 133 -12.98 -31.85 -25.90
N GLU A 134 -12.09 -31.96 -26.91
CA GLU A 134 -10.71 -32.43 -26.71
C GLU A 134 -9.94 -31.69 -25.61
N LYS A 135 -10.20 -30.39 -25.41
CA LYS A 135 -9.56 -29.61 -24.35
C LYS A 135 -10.20 -29.91 -22.99
N ILE A 136 -11.49 -30.20 -22.96
CA ILE A 136 -12.26 -30.54 -21.75
C ILE A 136 -11.86 -31.93 -21.25
N ASP A 137 -11.68 -32.92 -22.13
CA ASP A 137 -11.17 -34.24 -21.77
C ASP A 137 -9.71 -34.19 -21.27
N ARG A 138 -8.87 -33.34 -21.86
CA ARG A 138 -7.50 -33.07 -21.36
C ARG A 138 -7.52 -32.44 -19.97
N ILE A 139 -8.40 -31.46 -19.71
CA ILE A 139 -8.58 -30.85 -18.37
C ILE A 139 -9.02 -31.92 -17.37
N LYS A 140 -10.05 -32.72 -17.70
CA LYS A 140 -10.55 -33.79 -16.83
C LYS A 140 -9.48 -34.82 -16.48
N THR A 141 -8.68 -35.22 -17.47
CA THR A 141 -7.57 -36.17 -17.30
C THR A 141 -6.45 -35.57 -16.43
N ALA A 142 -6.04 -34.33 -16.71
CA ALA A 142 -4.95 -33.66 -16.00
C ALA A 142 -5.30 -33.35 -14.54
N ILE A 143 -6.54 -32.94 -14.25
CA ILE A 143 -6.98 -32.71 -12.86
C ILE A 143 -7.01 -34.04 -12.09
N ASN A 144 -7.54 -35.11 -12.69
CA ASN A 144 -7.59 -36.42 -12.03
C ASN A 144 -6.19 -36.98 -11.71
N SER A 145 -5.19 -36.75 -12.57
CA SER A 145 -3.82 -37.23 -12.35
C SER A 145 -2.95 -36.33 -11.47
N LEU A 146 -3.11 -35.00 -11.54
CA LEU A 146 -2.26 -34.04 -10.83
C LEU A 146 -2.79 -33.61 -9.45
N VAL A 147 -4.10 -33.74 -9.20
CA VAL A 147 -4.73 -33.27 -7.95
C VAL A 147 -4.94 -34.41 -6.92
N GLY A 148 -4.73 -35.67 -7.30
CA GLY A 148 -4.83 -36.81 -6.37
C GLY A 148 -6.26 -37.09 -5.90
N LEU A 149 -7.24 -36.84 -6.77
CA LEU A 149 -8.64 -37.16 -6.52
C LEU A 149 -8.83 -38.67 -6.43
N ASN A 150 -9.64 -39.12 -5.49
CA ASN A 150 -9.88 -40.53 -5.23
C ASN A 150 -11.35 -40.84 -5.45
N LEU A 151 -11.64 -41.58 -6.53
CA LEU A 151 -13.00 -41.97 -6.88
C LEU A 151 -13.67 -42.83 -5.80
N ALA A 152 -12.91 -43.49 -4.91
CA ALA A 152 -13.45 -44.22 -3.77
C ALA A 152 -13.88 -43.32 -2.60
N ARG A 153 -13.45 -42.05 -2.55
CA ARG A 153 -14.04 -40.99 -1.70
C ARG A 153 -15.30 -40.38 -2.32
N GLY A 154 -15.58 -40.67 -3.60
CA GLY A 154 -16.68 -40.06 -4.34
C GLY A 154 -16.42 -38.62 -4.78
N ASP A 155 -15.15 -38.23 -4.94
CA ASP A 155 -14.75 -36.91 -5.48
C ASP A 155 -15.37 -36.68 -6.87
N VAL A 156 -15.93 -35.48 -7.13
CA VAL A 156 -16.67 -35.17 -8.38
C VAL A 156 -16.08 -33.96 -9.10
N ILE A 157 -15.90 -34.08 -10.42
CA ILE A 157 -15.55 -32.97 -11.31
C ILE A 157 -16.76 -32.65 -12.21
N ASN A 158 -17.34 -31.46 -12.06
CA ASN A 158 -18.37 -30.92 -12.95
C ASN A 158 -17.72 -29.91 -13.90
N ILE A 159 -17.93 -30.04 -15.21
CA ILE A 159 -17.47 -29.06 -16.20
C ILE A 159 -18.67 -28.51 -16.96
N SER A 160 -18.84 -27.18 -16.94
CA SER A 160 -19.94 -26.48 -17.62
C SER A 160 -19.40 -25.49 -18.65
N LYS A 161 -20.12 -25.32 -19.76
CA LYS A 161 -19.79 -24.28 -20.76
C LYS A 161 -20.55 -23.01 -20.43
N ILE A 162 -19.81 -21.93 -20.21
CA ILE A 162 -20.36 -20.60 -19.90
C ILE A 162 -19.87 -19.59 -20.93
N LYS A 163 -20.72 -18.63 -21.30
CA LYS A 163 -20.38 -17.59 -22.29
C LYS A 163 -19.88 -16.35 -21.56
N PHE A 164 -18.56 -16.15 -21.54
CA PHE A 164 -17.97 -14.96 -20.93
C PHE A 164 -18.35 -13.69 -21.70
N GLN A 165 -18.75 -12.64 -20.99
CA GLN A 165 -19.03 -11.33 -21.57
C GLN A 165 -17.82 -10.43 -21.31
N THR A 166 -17.08 -10.09 -22.38
CA THR A 166 -15.76 -9.42 -22.30
C THR A 166 -15.77 -7.97 -22.77
N THR A 167 -16.93 -7.45 -23.20
CA THR A 167 -17.08 -6.06 -23.66
C THR A 167 -17.88 -5.25 -22.63
N PRO A 168 -17.34 -4.15 -22.07
CA PRO A 168 -18.18 -3.20 -21.36
C PRO A 168 -19.19 -2.61 -22.34
N THR A 169 -20.48 -2.78 -22.07
CA THR A 169 -21.50 -2.17 -22.93
C THR A 169 -21.46 -0.65 -22.77
N TRP A 170 -21.78 0.09 -23.83
CA TRP A 170 -21.93 1.55 -23.75
C TRP A 170 -22.97 1.95 -22.68
N GLN A 171 -23.95 1.08 -22.43
CA GLN A 171 -24.94 1.22 -21.37
C GLN A 171 -24.31 1.22 -19.96
N MET A 172 -23.42 0.28 -19.64
CA MET A 172 -22.70 0.27 -18.34
C MET A 172 -21.87 1.53 -18.14
N ILE A 173 -21.15 1.99 -19.17
CA ILE A 173 -20.34 3.21 -19.10
C ILE A 173 -21.25 4.44 -18.88
N LEU A 174 -22.40 4.47 -19.55
CA LEU A 174 -23.36 5.56 -19.42
C LEU A 174 -24.05 5.58 -18.05
N GLU A 175 -24.46 4.42 -17.51
CA GLU A 175 -25.04 4.28 -16.17
C GLU A 175 -24.04 4.62 -15.05
N GLN A 176 -22.76 4.33 -15.22
CA GLN A 176 -21.70 4.74 -14.29
C GLN A 176 -21.53 6.28 -14.24
N ILE A 177 -21.71 6.96 -15.38
CA ILE A 177 -21.44 8.41 -15.53
C ILE A 177 -22.67 9.27 -15.19
N LEU A 178 -23.88 8.82 -15.57
CA LEU A 178 -25.13 9.56 -15.39
C LEU A 178 -25.37 10.10 -13.97
N PRO A 179 -25.20 9.32 -12.87
CA PRO A 179 -25.49 9.81 -11.52
C PRO A 179 -24.53 10.91 -11.06
N HIS A 180 -23.32 11.02 -11.62
CA HIS A 180 -22.32 12.02 -11.23
C HIS A 180 -22.37 13.31 -12.06
N LEU A 181 -23.10 13.32 -13.19
CA LEU A 181 -23.16 14.45 -14.13
C LEU A 181 -23.76 15.75 -13.53
N HIS A 182 -24.51 15.63 -12.42
CA HIS A 182 -25.08 16.80 -11.72
C HIS A 182 -23.99 17.70 -11.08
N ILE A 183 -22.87 17.13 -10.64
CA ILE A 183 -21.79 17.86 -9.96
C ILE A 183 -21.13 18.92 -10.88
N PRO A 184 -20.60 18.57 -12.07
CA PRO A 184 -20.01 19.57 -12.97
C PRO A 184 -21.04 20.58 -13.47
N LEU A 185 -22.32 20.20 -13.60
CA LEU A 185 -23.40 21.12 -13.99
C LEU A 185 -23.71 22.15 -12.89
N ILE A 186 -23.71 21.74 -11.62
CA ILE A 186 -23.83 22.66 -10.48
C ILE A 186 -22.61 23.59 -10.40
N VAL A 187 -21.39 23.07 -10.58
CA VAL A 187 -20.16 23.89 -10.61
C VAL A 187 -20.17 24.91 -11.75
N LEU A 188 -20.65 24.52 -12.94
CA LEU A 188 -20.82 25.43 -14.08
C LEU A 188 -21.83 26.55 -13.79
N ILE A 189 -22.99 26.22 -13.21
CA ILE A 189 -24.00 27.20 -12.81
C ILE A 189 -23.46 28.15 -11.73
N LEU A 190 -22.74 27.63 -10.74
CA LEU A 190 -22.10 28.41 -9.69
C LEU A 190 -21.04 29.38 -10.25
N ALA A 191 -20.23 28.92 -11.21
CA ALA A 191 -19.24 29.76 -11.89
C ALA A 191 -19.90 30.89 -12.71
N ILE A 192 -20.95 30.58 -13.46
CA ILE A 192 -21.73 31.57 -14.22
C ILE A 192 -22.37 32.61 -13.27
N PHE A 193 -22.93 32.16 -12.14
CA PHE A 193 -23.52 33.04 -11.13
C PHE A 193 -22.48 33.93 -10.44
N LEU A 194 -21.31 33.40 -10.09
CA LEU A 194 -20.26 34.13 -9.38
C LEU A 194 -19.55 35.17 -10.29
N PHE A 195 -19.21 34.80 -11.52
CA PHE A 195 -18.46 35.66 -12.43
C PHE A 195 -19.34 36.55 -13.31
N GLY A 196 -20.58 36.17 -13.60
CA GLY A 196 -21.50 36.93 -14.45
C GLY A 196 -21.67 38.41 -14.02
N PRO A 197 -22.16 38.69 -12.80
CA PRO A 197 -22.32 40.05 -12.29
C PRO A 197 -21.00 40.82 -12.19
N VAL A 198 -19.90 40.13 -11.86
CA VAL A 198 -18.56 40.73 -11.76
C VAL A 198 -18.10 41.26 -13.13
N THR A 199 -18.30 40.52 -14.22
CA THR A 199 -17.94 41.03 -15.57
C THR A 199 -18.75 42.26 -16.00
N PHE A 200 -19.98 42.42 -15.50
CA PHE A 200 -20.79 43.61 -15.76
C PHE A 200 -20.26 44.86 -15.04
N LEU A 201 -19.83 44.71 -13.78
CA LEU A 201 -19.17 45.80 -13.04
C LEU A 201 -17.84 46.21 -13.70
N PHE A 202 -16.99 45.25 -14.10
CA PHE A 202 -15.74 45.56 -14.81
C PHE A 202 -15.99 46.30 -16.14
N LYS A 203 -16.98 45.88 -16.95
CA LYS A 203 -17.36 46.61 -18.17
C LYS A 203 -17.81 48.05 -17.89
N THR A 204 -18.52 48.27 -16.79
CA THR A 204 -19.00 49.60 -16.37
C THR A 204 -17.83 50.49 -15.95
N ILE A 205 -16.89 49.96 -15.14
CA ILE A 205 -15.69 50.69 -14.68
C ILE A 205 -14.77 51.02 -15.86
N VAL A 206 -14.50 50.06 -16.77
CA VAL A 206 -13.68 50.30 -17.97
C VAL A 206 -14.28 51.40 -18.84
N LYS A 207 -15.59 51.41 -19.04
CA LYS A 207 -16.27 52.46 -19.82
C LYS A 207 -16.18 53.84 -19.16
N ALA A 208 -16.28 53.92 -17.82
CA ALA A 208 -16.10 55.17 -17.09
C ALA A 208 -14.65 55.69 -17.16
N VAL A 209 -13.65 54.81 -17.07
CA VAL A 209 -12.23 55.16 -17.21
C VAL A 209 -11.92 55.62 -18.64
N GLN A 210 -12.47 54.96 -19.67
CA GLN A 210 -12.32 55.37 -21.06
C GLN A 210 -12.87 56.78 -21.32
N LEU A 211 -14.08 57.08 -20.83
CA LEU A 211 -14.68 58.42 -20.94
C LEU A 211 -13.84 59.51 -20.26
N ARG A 212 -13.21 59.18 -19.12
CA ARG A 212 -12.26 60.11 -18.46
C ARG A 212 -10.97 60.31 -19.25
N ILE A 213 -10.41 59.26 -19.84
CA ILE A 213 -9.23 59.39 -20.70
C ILE A 213 -9.56 60.26 -21.93
N GLU A 214 -10.78 60.15 -22.46
CA GLU A 214 -11.26 61.04 -23.54
C GLU A 214 -11.47 62.48 -23.08
N SER A 215 -11.99 62.74 -21.88
CA SER A 215 -12.08 64.11 -21.34
C SER A 215 -10.71 64.73 -21.10
N ASP A 216 -9.79 63.98 -20.48
CA ASP A 216 -8.48 64.47 -20.08
C ASP A 216 -7.58 64.72 -21.31
N THR A 217 -7.75 63.94 -22.39
CA THR A 217 -7.07 64.20 -23.69
C THR A 217 -7.68 65.37 -24.47
N ARG A 218 -9.00 65.57 -24.44
CA ARG A 218 -9.66 66.75 -25.04
C ARG A 218 -9.29 68.04 -24.32
N LEU A 219 -9.34 68.07 -22.98
CA LEU A 219 -8.96 69.24 -22.17
C LEU A 219 -7.52 69.68 -22.48
N ARG A 220 -6.59 68.73 -22.54
CA ARG A 220 -5.17 68.98 -22.83
C ARG A 220 -4.89 69.39 -24.30
N ALA A 221 -5.84 69.18 -25.20
CA ALA A 221 -5.81 69.73 -26.56
C ALA A 221 -6.30 71.19 -26.58
N THR A 222 -7.38 71.50 -25.86
CA THR A 222 -7.88 72.89 -25.71
C THR A 222 -6.87 73.79 -25.00
N GLU A 223 -6.26 73.32 -23.90
CA GLU A 223 -5.25 74.04 -23.12
C GLU A 223 -4.05 74.47 -23.98
N LYS A 224 -3.58 73.59 -24.89
CA LYS A 224 -2.55 73.94 -25.88
C LYS A 224 -3.01 74.97 -26.91
N SER A 225 -4.30 75.01 -27.23
CA SER A 225 -4.86 75.98 -28.18
C SER A 225 -4.92 77.40 -27.61
N GLU A 226 -5.20 77.54 -26.32
CA GLU A 226 -5.31 78.86 -25.66
C GLU A 226 -3.94 79.48 -25.36
N ILE A 227 -2.99 78.67 -24.84
CA ILE A 227 -1.61 79.10 -24.54
C ILE A 227 -0.87 79.63 -25.78
N SER A 228 -1.30 79.23 -26.99
CA SER A 228 -0.70 79.66 -28.26
C SER A 228 -1.05 81.10 -28.69
N SER A 229 -1.88 81.84 -27.93
CA SER A 229 -2.56 83.06 -28.42
C SER A 229 -2.01 84.41 -27.92
N GLN A 230 -1.12 84.47 -26.92
CA GLN A 230 -0.72 85.74 -26.27
C GLN A 230 0.79 85.92 -26.03
N THR A 231 1.60 86.04 -27.09
CA THR A 231 2.93 86.71 -27.02
C THR A 231 3.30 87.40 -28.35
N GLN A 232 3.22 88.74 -28.39
CA GLN A 232 3.97 89.63 -29.29
C GLN A 232 4.25 90.92 -28.51
N THR A 233 5.49 91.30 -28.20
CA THR A 233 6.46 91.94 -29.11
C THR A 233 7.77 92.21 -28.33
N GLN A 234 8.96 92.37 -28.90
CA GLN A 234 9.44 92.25 -30.30
C GLN A 234 10.55 91.14 -30.31
N THR A 235 11.81 91.17 -30.79
CA THR A 235 12.65 92.16 -31.49
C THR A 235 13.81 91.43 -32.22
N SER A 236 14.21 91.95 -33.38
CA SER A 236 15.47 91.70 -34.12
C SER A 236 15.91 90.28 -34.54
N LEU A 237 15.96 90.10 -35.87
CA LEU A 237 17.10 89.57 -36.67
C LEU A 237 17.54 88.08 -36.55
N LEU A 238 17.19 87.31 -37.60
CA LEU A 238 18.06 86.54 -38.53
C LEU A 238 19.41 85.93 -38.04
N PRO A 239 19.87 84.78 -38.61
CA PRO A 239 19.20 83.48 -38.85
C PRO A 239 20.08 82.26 -38.45
N GLY A 240 19.56 81.02 -38.55
CA GLY A 240 20.44 79.84 -38.69
C GLY A 240 19.84 78.45 -38.37
N ALA A 241 20.05 77.52 -39.31
CA ALA A 241 20.07 76.04 -39.18
C ALA A 241 18.88 75.29 -38.53
N GLU A 242 18.22 74.46 -39.35
CA GLU A 242 17.62 73.18 -38.92
C GLU A 242 18.72 72.10 -38.70
N PRO A 243 18.38 70.85 -38.36
CA PRO A 243 17.86 70.37 -37.07
C PRO A 243 18.82 69.30 -36.48
N LEU A 244 18.45 68.60 -35.38
CA LEU A 244 18.60 67.12 -35.23
C LEU A 244 18.29 66.55 -33.82
N SER A 245 17.75 65.33 -33.84
CA SER A 245 17.87 64.20 -32.88
C SER A 245 17.87 64.35 -31.33
N LEU A 246 17.07 63.49 -30.70
CA LEU A 246 17.27 62.81 -29.39
C LEU A 246 18.76 62.47 -29.10
N PRO A 247 19.23 62.40 -27.82
CA PRO A 247 18.83 61.31 -26.90
C PRO A 247 18.96 61.58 -25.37
N ALA A 248 18.78 60.49 -24.58
CA ALA A 248 19.31 60.20 -23.23
C ALA A 248 19.00 61.19 -22.06
N ALA A 249 18.46 60.80 -20.90
CA ALA A 249 18.72 59.69 -19.96
C ALA A 249 19.85 59.97 -18.95
N THR A 250 19.70 59.43 -17.72
CA THR A 250 20.43 59.76 -16.46
C THR A 250 20.14 61.19 -15.95
N GLY A 251 19.99 61.46 -14.65
CA GLY A 251 19.99 60.67 -13.41
C GLY A 251 20.07 61.65 -12.20
N PRO A 252 20.44 61.22 -10.98
CA PRO A 252 19.90 60.13 -10.17
C PRO A 252 19.49 60.62 -8.74
N GLY A 253 19.14 59.70 -7.83
CA GLY A 253 19.21 59.94 -6.37
C GLY A 253 17.88 59.90 -5.62
N GLY A 254 17.72 58.92 -4.73
CA GLY A 254 16.48 58.74 -3.95
C GLY A 254 16.32 57.36 -3.31
N THR A 255 17.37 56.81 -2.71
CA THR A 255 17.32 55.50 -2.03
C THR A 255 16.55 55.59 -0.71
N MET A 256 15.27 55.21 -0.73
CA MET A 256 14.54 54.88 0.50
C MET A 256 14.65 53.37 0.78
N GLU A 257 15.27 53.05 1.91
CA GLU A 257 15.38 51.68 2.43
C GLU A 257 14.02 51.22 2.95
N LEU A 258 13.26 50.51 2.10
CA LEU A 258 12.04 49.83 2.54
C LEU A 258 12.43 48.50 3.19
N VAL A 259 12.40 48.44 4.52
CA VAL A 259 12.56 47.19 5.28
C VAL A 259 11.39 46.26 4.91
N ILE A 260 11.64 45.31 4.01
CA ILE A 260 10.62 44.37 3.53
C ILE A 260 10.22 43.46 4.69
N GLY A 261 8.90 43.40 4.92
CA GLY A 261 8.26 42.85 6.10
C GLY A 261 8.82 41.52 6.59
N GLY A 262 9.02 41.45 7.91
CA GLY A 262 9.32 40.21 8.61
C GLY A 262 8.29 39.14 8.22
N LYS A 263 8.81 38.02 7.72
CA LYS A 263 8.05 36.88 7.20
C LYS A 263 7.15 36.29 8.30
N ARG A 264 5.91 36.80 8.42
CA ARG A 264 4.85 36.08 9.12
C ARG A 264 4.62 34.79 8.35
N GLU A 265 5.01 33.68 8.97
CA GLU A 265 4.67 32.37 8.47
C GLU A 265 3.19 32.16 8.72
N GLU A 266 2.38 32.51 7.72
CA GLU A 266 1.00 32.04 7.64
C GLU A 266 1.05 30.52 7.57
N LYS A 267 0.88 29.90 8.75
CA LYS A 267 0.79 28.46 8.91
C LYS A 267 -0.51 27.98 8.28
N LYS A 268 -0.51 27.85 6.95
CA LYS A 268 -1.48 27.04 6.24
C LYS A 268 -1.45 25.65 6.85
N GLU A 269 -2.62 25.21 7.31
CA GLU A 269 -2.88 23.78 7.47
C GLU A 269 -3.13 23.22 6.08
N ASP A 270 -2.05 23.02 5.32
CA ASP A 270 -2.09 22.26 4.07
C ASP A 270 -2.43 20.81 4.43
N THR A 271 -3.72 20.48 4.36
CA THR A 271 -4.27 19.17 4.76
C THR A 271 -3.84 18.02 3.84
N SER A 272 -3.08 18.32 2.78
CA SER A 272 -2.24 17.37 2.08
C SER A 272 -1.07 16.93 2.98
N LYS A 273 -1.30 15.93 3.83
CA LYS A 273 -0.22 15.18 4.47
C LYS A 273 0.77 14.74 3.40
N LYS A 274 2.06 15.03 3.60
CA LYS A 274 3.12 14.58 2.71
C LYS A 274 3.16 13.04 2.76
N HIS A 275 3.29 12.39 1.61
CA HIS A 275 3.47 10.93 1.60
C HIS A 275 4.73 10.56 2.38
N PHE A 276 4.64 9.51 3.21
CA PHE A 276 5.71 8.98 4.05
C PHE A 276 6.19 9.92 5.19
N ASP A 277 5.38 10.91 5.61
CA ASP A 277 5.70 11.85 6.71
C ASP A 277 5.88 11.18 8.10
N PHE A 278 5.49 9.91 8.24
CA PHE A 278 5.73 9.11 9.45
C PHE A 278 7.15 8.51 9.52
N ILE A 279 7.94 8.60 8.45
CA ILE A 279 9.33 8.11 8.43
C ILE A 279 10.26 9.07 9.16
N ASN A 280 11.00 8.54 10.12
CA ASN A 280 11.87 9.27 11.04
C ASN A 280 13.17 8.49 11.26
N LYS A 281 14.24 9.14 11.72
CA LYS A 281 15.55 8.48 11.97
C LYS A 281 15.42 7.24 12.87
N ASN A 282 14.49 7.26 13.83
CA ASN A 282 14.26 6.15 14.77
C ASN A 282 13.64 4.90 14.10
N ASN A 283 12.83 5.04 13.05
CA ASN A 283 12.19 3.91 12.36
C ASN A 283 12.84 3.60 10.98
N LEU A 284 13.93 4.28 10.63
CA LEU A 284 14.68 4.06 9.38
C LEU A 284 15.20 2.62 9.25
N LYS A 285 15.64 1.99 10.35
CA LYS A 285 16.05 0.57 10.37
C LYS A 285 14.87 -0.37 10.14
N SER A 286 13.72 -0.09 10.75
CA SER A 286 12.48 -0.84 10.52
C SER A 286 11.99 -0.71 9.07
N LEU A 287 12.13 0.48 8.46
CA LEU A 287 11.88 0.71 7.04
C LEU A 287 12.82 -0.12 6.15
N PHE A 288 14.12 -0.16 6.48
CA PHE A 288 15.10 -0.98 5.75
C PHE A 288 14.70 -2.46 5.77
N TYR A 289 14.38 -3.04 6.93
CA TYR A 289 13.93 -4.42 7.03
C TYR A 289 12.63 -4.71 6.26
N LEU A 290 11.75 -3.73 6.08
CA LEU A 290 10.49 -3.88 5.34
C LEU A 290 10.63 -3.83 3.81
N ILE A 291 11.64 -3.12 3.27
CA ILE A 291 11.72 -2.81 1.83
C ILE A 291 13.01 -3.35 1.18
N LYS A 292 13.98 -3.88 1.95
CA LYS A 292 15.24 -4.47 1.42
C LYS A 292 15.05 -5.57 0.35
N ASP A 293 13.93 -6.28 0.39
CA ASP A 293 13.60 -7.40 -0.51
C ASP A 293 12.58 -7.02 -1.61
N GLU A 294 12.13 -5.76 -1.65
CA GLU A 294 11.23 -5.22 -2.69
C GLU A 294 12.01 -4.79 -3.95
N ASP A 295 11.28 -4.49 -5.04
CA ASP A 295 11.90 -4.04 -6.29
C ASP A 295 12.67 -2.70 -6.13
N PRO A 296 13.85 -2.54 -6.75
CA PRO A 296 14.64 -1.30 -6.68
C PRO A 296 13.88 -0.02 -7.07
N SER A 297 12.91 -0.15 -7.98
CA SER A 297 12.00 0.94 -8.38
C SER A 297 11.10 1.40 -7.22
N VAL A 298 10.63 0.45 -6.39
CA VAL A 298 9.80 0.72 -5.20
C VAL A 298 10.64 1.33 -4.08
N ILE A 299 11.88 0.85 -3.91
CA ILE A 299 12.85 1.45 -2.98
C ILE A 299 13.12 2.92 -3.38
N ALA A 300 13.45 3.18 -4.64
CA ALA A 300 13.68 4.54 -5.14
C ALA A 300 12.44 5.44 -5.00
N LEU A 301 11.24 4.91 -5.29
CA LEU A 301 9.98 5.61 -5.13
C LEU A 301 9.76 6.08 -3.69
N VAL A 302 9.83 5.17 -2.71
CA VAL A 302 9.62 5.51 -1.29
C VAL A 302 10.66 6.54 -0.83
N LEU A 303 11.95 6.29 -1.11
CA LEU A 303 13.04 7.19 -0.74
C LEU A 303 12.93 8.58 -1.37
N SER A 304 12.30 8.74 -2.54
CA SER A 304 12.13 10.04 -3.20
C SER A 304 11.28 11.04 -2.40
N TYR A 305 10.45 10.55 -1.46
CA TYR A 305 9.64 11.40 -0.56
C TYR A 305 10.35 11.74 0.75
N LEU A 306 11.39 11.00 1.15
CA LEU A 306 12.16 11.23 2.39
C LEU A 306 13.07 12.47 2.30
N PRO A 307 13.49 13.06 3.43
CA PRO A 307 14.56 14.05 3.45
C PRO A 307 15.91 13.40 3.10
N LEU A 308 16.75 14.15 2.37
CA LEU A 308 18.04 13.70 1.82
C LEU A 308 18.97 13.03 2.85
N ASP A 309 18.98 13.53 4.10
CA ASP A 309 19.81 12.97 5.17
C ASP A 309 19.47 11.51 5.48
N LEU A 310 18.17 11.18 5.52
CA LEU A 310 17.68 9.81 5.74
C LEU A 310 17.89 8.94 4.50
N VAL A 311 17.82 9.52 3.29
CA VAL A 311 18.12 8.78 2.04
C VAL A 311 19.59 8.37 1.99
N GLY A 312 20.51 9.27 2.36
CA GLY A 312 21.94 8.96 2.44
C GLY A 312 22.25 7.88 3.49
N GLU A 313 21.64 7.99 4.67
CA GLU A 313 21.78 6.99 5.73
C GLU A 313 21.23 5.61 5.31
N PHE A 314 20.03 5.56 4.71
CA PHE A 314 19.42 4.34 4.19
C PHE A 314 20.25 3.70 3.06
N MET A 315 20.71 4.50 2.09
CA MET A 315 21.54 4.01 0.97
C MET A 315 22.87 3.41 1.45
N SER A 316 23.38 3.80 2.62
CA SER A 316 24.58 3.17 3.21
C SER A 316 24.34 1.79 3.83
N MET A 317 23.09 1.40 4.06
CA MET A 317 22.70 0.08 4.58
C MET A 317 22.45 -0.96 3.47
N LEU A 318 22.37 -0.54 2.20
CA LEU A 318 22.12 -1.42 1.06
C LEU A 318 23.42 -2.04 0.53
N ASP A 319 23.33 -3.30 0.09
CA ASP A 319 24.37 -3.94 -0.71
C ASP A 319 24.74 -3.09 -1.94
N ASN A 320 26.03 -2.98 -2.25
CA ASN A 320 26.54 -2.23 -3.42
C ASN A 320 25.78 -2.55 -4.73
N ARG A 321 25.28 -3.79 -4.89
CA ARG A 321 24.52 -4.24 -6.07
C ARG A 321 23.08 -3.72 -6.11
N THR A 322 22.40 -3.56 -4.97
CA THR A 322 21.05 -2.97 -4.91
C THR A 322 21.14 -1.45 -4.88
N GLN A 323 22.07 -0.89 -4.11
CA GLN A 323 22.41 0.53 -4.08
C GLN A 323 22.64 1.10 -5.49
N ALA A 324 23.45 0.42 -6.33
CA ALA A 324 23.70 0.83 -7.70
C ALA A 324 22.44 0.82 -8.60
N LYS A 325 21.49 -0.12 -8.39
CA LYS A 325 20.21 -0.13 -9.12
C LYS A 325 19.31 1.02 -8.67
N VAL A 326 19.20 1.25 -7.37
CA VAL A 326 18.39 2.35 -6.80
C VAL A 326 18.93 3.71 -7.27
N ALA A 327 20.26 3.86 -7.39
CA ALA A 327 20.88 5.05 -7.97
C ALA A 327 20.55 5.28 -9.45
N LEU A 328 20.45 4.21 -10.26
CA LEU A 328 20.00 4.30 -11.66
C LEU A 328 18.51 4.66 -11.76
N GLU A 329 17.69 4.15 -10.84
CA GLU A 329 16.27 4.49 -10.74
C GLU A 329 16.07 5.98 -10.37
N PHE A 330 16.82 6.52 -9.40
CA PHE A 330 16.82 7.96 -9.09
C PHE A 330 17.25 8.85 -10.26
N ALA A 331 18.11 8.35 -11.16
CA ALA A 331 18.52 9.08 -12.37
C ALA A 331 17.44 9.08 -13.47
N SER A 332 16.35 8.33 -13.30
CA SER A 332 15.26 8.18 -14.27
C SER A 332 14.01 8.94 -13.80
N VAL A 333 13.55 9.93 -14.57
CA VAL A 333 12.30 10.63 -14.28
C VAL A 333 11.11 9.74 -14.62
N LYS A 334 10.39 9.28 -13.59
CA LYS A 334 9.16 8.48 -13.71
C LYS A 334 7.99 9.19 -13.01
N MET A 335 6.78 8.97 -13.51
CA MET A 335 5.54 9.47 -12.91
C MET A 335 4.74 8.25 -12.42
N PRO A 336 4.78 7.91 -11.12
CA PRO A 336 4.03 6.80 -10.54
C PRO A 336 2.53 7.12 -10.45
N ASP A 337 1.66 6.11 -10.37
CA ASP A 337 0.23 6.36 -10.17
C ASP A 337 -0.03 6.82 -8.71
N PRO A 338 -0.79 7.91 -8.48
CA PRO A 338 -1.23 8.32 -7.14
C PRO A 338 -2.05 7.29 -6.34
N GLN A 339 -2.46 6.17 -6.94
CA GLN A 339 -3.02 5.00 -6.26
C GLN A 339 -1.91 4.09 -5.72
N GLU A 340 -0.96 3.66 -6.57
CA GLU A 340 0.20 2.81 -6.19
C GLU A 340 0.98 3.41 -5.00
N VAL A 341 1.23 4.71 -5.03
CA VAL A 341 1.94 5.43 -3.94
C VAL A 341 1.21 5.28 -2.60
N LYS A 342 -0.13 5.29 -2.59
CA LYS A 342 -0.94 5.18 -1.37
C LYS A 342 -1.00 3.75 -0.85
N GLU A 343 -1.12 2.77 -1.73
CA GLU A 343 -1.10 1.35 -1.36
C GLU A 343 0.24 0.98 -0.70
N ILE A 344 1.35 1.48 -1.28
CA ILE A 344 2.71 1.32 -0.71
C ILE A 344 2.82 2.06 0.63
N GLU A 345 2.30 3.29 0.74
CA GLU A 345 2.28 4.04 1.99
C GLU A 345 1.51 3.32 3.11
N GLU A 346 0.32 2.80 2.83
CA GLU A 346 -0.50 2.06 3.80
C GLU A 346 0.12 0.70 4.17
N LYS A 347 0.68 -0.03 3.21
CA LYS A 347 1.43 -1.30 3.42
C LYS A 347 2.63 -1.13 4.34
N ILE A 348 3.35 -0.01 4.24
CA ILE A 348 4.52 0.28 5.09
C ILE A 348 4.04 0.79 6.45
N LYS A 349 3.12 1.76 6.49
CA LYS A 349 2.61 2.37 7.72
C LYS A 349 1.93 1.36 8.65
N SER A 350 1.19 0.40 8.10
CA SER A 350 0.54 -0.68 8.88
C SER A 350 1.53 -1.69 9.49
N LYS A 351 2.80 -1.69 9.09
CA LYS A 351 3.83 -2.64 9.57
C LYS A 351 4.96 -2.00 10.36
N ILE A 352 5.33 -0.76 10.05
CA ILE A 352 6.56 -0.13 10.57
C ILE A 352 6.61 -0.04 12.10
N ASP A 353 5.47 0.22 12.75
CA ASP A 353 5.35 0.31 14.20
C ASP A 353 5.43 -1.06 14.91
N TYR A 354 5.24 -2.16 14.16
CA TYR A 354 5.29 -3.54 14.66
C TYR A 354 6.63 -4.25 14.34
N CYS A 355 7.54 -3.59 13.61
CA CYS A 355 8.85 -4.13 13.26
C CYS A 355 9.84 -3.99 14.44
N ILE A 356 9.81 -4.99 15.33
CA ILE A 356 10.67 -5.12 16.51
C ILE A 356 11.75 -6.17 16.26
N GLY A 357 13.02 -5.86 16.52
CA GLY A 357 14.15 -6.81 16.47
C GLY A 357 15.31 -6.39 15.56
N GLY A 358 16.04 -7.37 15.03
CA GLY A 358 17.24 -7.20 14.20
C GLY A 358 18.57 -7.40 14.97
N GLU A 359 19.66 -7.71 14.25
CA GLU A 359 20.98 -8.01 14.82
C GLU A 359 21.44 -6.94 15.81
N ASP A 360 21.34 -5.65 15.43
CA ASP A 360 21.82 -4.53 16.24
C ASP A 360 21.05 -4.35 17.55
N TYR A 361 19.74 -4.68 17.55
CA TYR A 361 18.92 -4.65 18.77
C TYR A 361 19.31 -5.81 19.71
N PHE A 362 19.53 -7.00 19.14
CA PHE A 362 19.96 -8.17 19.90
C PHE A 362 21.37 -8.00 20.47
N LEU A 363 22.29 -7.37 19.73
CA LEU A 363 23.61 -6.96 20.24
C LEU A 363 23.48 -5.92 21.37
N SER A 364 22.62 -4.93 21.22
CA SER A 364 22.33 -3.92 22.26
C SER A 364 21.69 -4.49 23.53
N LEU A 365 21.19 -5.73 23.47
CA LEU A 365 20.67 -6.51 24.59
C LEU A 365 21.76 -7.43 25.18
N LEU A 366 22.53 -8.11 24.33
CA LEU A 366 23.68 -8.96 24.71
C LEU A 366 24.80 -8.17 25.40
N ASP A 367 25.01 -6.90 25.03
CA ASP A 367 25.97 -5.97 25.66
C ASP A 367 25.50 -5.50 27.06
N ARG A 368 24.19 -5.59 27.33
CA ARG A 368 23.59 -5.32 28.65
C ARG A 368 23.42 -6.57 29.52
N ALA A 369 23.69 -7.75 29.00
CA ALA A 369 23.57 -9.02 29.72
C ALA A 369 24.88 -9.38 30.44
N ASP A 370 24.77 -10.10 31.56
CA ASP A 370 25.94 -10.62 32.25
C ASP A 370 26.74 -11.60 31.36
N LYS A 371 28.06 -11.62 31.53
CA LYS A 371 28.97 -12.40 30.66
C LYS A 371 28.69 -13.90 30.62
N GLU A 372 28.15 -14.45 31.71
CA GLU A 372 27.72 -15.86 31.76
C GLU A 372 26.51 -16.10 30.85
N VAL A 373 25.48 -15.24 30.95
CA VAL A 373 24.28 -15.26 30.10
C VAL A 373 24.65 -15.01 28.63
N GLN A 374 25.56 -14.08 28.36
CA GLN A 374 26.06 -13.80 27.02
C GLN A 374 26.75 -15.03 26.39
N GLN A 375 27.54 -15.78 27.17
CA GLN A 375 28.18 -17.01 26.69
C GLN A 375 27.18 -18.16 26.50
N ASP A 376 26.22 -18.34 27.41
CA ASP A 376 25.19 -19.39 27.31
C ASP A 376 24.26 -19.19 26.10
N ILE A 377 23.85 -17.94 25.84
CA ILE A 377 23.09 -17.56 24.65
C ILE A 377 23.92 -17.81 23.38
N LEU A 378 25.19 -17.40 23.33
CA LEU A 378 26.05 -17.62 22.17
C LEU A 378 26.35 -19.11 21.94
N GLN A 379 26.49 -19.91 23.00
CA GLN A 379 26.69 -21.36 22.91
C GLN A 379 25.44 -22.05 22.38
N THR A 380 24.25 -21.70 22.89
CA THR A 380 22.96 -22.21 22.42
C THR A 380 22.73 -21.82 20.95
N LEU A 381 23.00 -20.56 20.58
CA LEU A 381 22.86 -20.08 19.21
C LEU A 381 23.85 -20.76 18.26
N SER A 382 25.07 -21.08 18.71
CA SER A 382 26.07 -21.80 17.90
C SER A 382 25.63 -23.21 17.48
N VAL A 383 24.64 -23.80 18.17
CA VAL A 383 24.04 -25.10 17.82
C VAL A 383 22.89 -24.96 16.83
N GLN A 384 22.17 -23.82 16.83
CA GLN A 384 21.01 -23.57 15.97
C GLN A 384 21.37 -22.85 14.66
N ASP A 385 22.17 -21.78 14.73
CA ASP A 385 22.71 -21.05 13.58
C ASP A 385 24.17 -20.63 13.86
N PRO A 386 25.16 -21.43 13.43
CA PRO A 386 26.58 -21.10 13.62
C PRO A 386 27.02 -19.85 12.85
N VAL A 387 26.33 -19.47 11.77
CA VAL A 387 26.69 -18.32 10.92
C VAL A 387 26.28 -17.01 11.59
N LEU A 388 25.09 -16.96 12.23
CA LEU A 388 24.71 -15.85 13.09
C LEU A 388 25.59 -15.79 14.35
N ALA A 389 25.89 -16.94 14.96
CA ALA A 389 26.74 -16.99 16.15
C ALA A 389 28.15 -16.42 15.88
N GLU A 390 28.82 -16.77 14.76
CA GLU A 390 30.11 -16.18 14.40
C GLU A 390 30.02 -14.66 14.15
N LYS A 391 29.01 -14.18 13.40
CA LYS A 391 28.82 -12.75 13.14
C LYS A 391 28.65 -11.93 14.43
N LEU A 392 27.81 -12.41 15.34
CA LEU A 392 27.58 -11.75 16.63
C LEU A 392 28.85 -11.76 17.48
N ARG A 393 29.58 -12.88 17.52
CA ARG A 393 30.86 -13.00 18.22
C ARG A 393 31.91 -12.03 17.67
N GLN A 394 32.02 -11.90 16.34
CA GLN A 394 32.91 -10.93 15.70
C GLN A 394 32.55 -9.48 16.05
N LYS A 395 31.25 -9.11 16.03
CA LYS A 395 30.79 -7.78 16.44
C LYS A 395 31.07 -7.50 17.92
N ILE A 396 30.86 -8.47 18.83
CA ILE A 396 31.13 -8.33 20.28
C ILE A 396 32.64 -8.13 20.57
N PHE A 397 33.53 -8.71 19.77
CA PHE A 397 34.99 -8.52 19.91
C PHE A 397 35.55 -7.24 19.27
N LEU A 398 34.71 -6.40 18.65
CA LEU A 398 35.13 -5.20 17.90
C LEU A 398 34.71 -3.86 18.55
N PHE A 399 34.09 -3.91 19.73
CA PHE A 399 33.73 -2.78 20.59
C PHE A 399 34.56 -2.80 21.88
#